data_AF-A0AA90YXC1-F1
#
_entry.id   AF-A0AA90YXC1-F1
#
_cell.length_a   1.000
_cell.length_b   1.000
_cell.length_c   1.000
_cell.angle_alpha   90.00
_cell.angle_beta   90.00
_cell.angle_gamma   90.00
#
_symmetry.space_group_name_H-M   'P 1'
#
loop_
_entity.id
_entity.type
_entity.pdbx_description
1 polymer ?
#
loop_
_entity_poly.entity_id
_entity_poly.type
_entity_poly.pdbx_seq_one_letter_code
_entity_poly.pdbx_strand_id
1 'polypeptide(L)'
;MTRILQNKIPYDVENPRALPGIQPATMENWLHQDEAFADQMRRREEILSERRDDVLALDPGAKPAAVELLDLVLMQTYPTAGAEAARPDGISVAIDRDRPLDTLCRLVQEDFCILQKRGNEHVLTGAILCFPASWRLSEKFMRPLIDIHVPVESYDANVAKRVQRLFDGIQPGRPLWRFNALWYEDPELFQPRSASEPREIRDRRQASYLRSERQTLLRLPKTNAVVFSIHTYVLAANAIPKTENPA
;
A
#
# COMPACT_ATOMS: atom_id res chain seq x y z
N MET A 1 -6.45 -18.37 13.02
CA MET A 1 -6.79 -17.41 11.94
C MET A 1 -6.71 -18.13 10.62
N THR A 2 -7.65 -17.85 9.71
CA THR A 2 -7.65 -18.40 8.34
C THR A 2 -6.50 -17.78 7.56
N ARG A 3 -5.70 -18.59 6.87
CA ARG A 3 -4.58 -18.12 6.05
C ARG A 3 -5.14 -17.48 4.78
N ILE A 4 -4.83 -16.21 4.54
CA ILE A 4 -5.22 -15.49 3.32
C ILE A 4 -4.01 -15.43 2.41
N LEU A 5 -3.97 -16.29 1.39
CA LEU A 5 -2.81 -16.46 0.51
C LEU A 5 -3.22 -16.32 -0.95
N GLN A 6 -2.37 -15.67 -1.74
CA GLN A 6 -2.42 -15.75 -3.19
C GLN A 6 -1.67 -16.98 -3.70
N ASN A 7 -2.12 -17.48 -4.84
CA ASN A 7 -1.50 -18.59 -5.57
C ASN A 7 -0.36 -18.12 -6.48
N LYS A 8 -0.37 -16.85 -6.89
CA LYS A 8 0.62 -16.27 -7.80
C LYS A 8 0.83 -14.78 -7.55
N ILE A 9 1.96 -14.28 -8.03
CA ILE A 9 2.32 -12.87 -8.03
C ILE A 9 2.63 -12.44 -9.47
N PRO A 10 2.11 -11.30 -9.96
CA PRO A 10 2.20 -10.96 -11.38
C PRO A 10 3.53 -10.31 -11.80
N TYR A 11 4.58 -10.41 -10.97
CA TYR A 11 5.90 -9.83 -11.23
C TYR A 11 7.01 -10.68 -10.61
N ASP A 12 8.22 -10.56 -11.17
CA ASP A 12 9.40 -11.29 -10.72
C ASP A 12 9.94 -10.71 -9.40
N VAL A 13 9.62 -11.40 -8.31
CA VAL A 13 10.06 -11.07 -6.94
C VAL A 13 11.51 -11.48 -6.65
N GLU A 14 12.12 -12.34 -7.47
CA GLU A 14 13.49 -12.83 -7.27
C GLU A 14 14.53 -11.86 -7.83
N ASN A 15 14.12 -10.88 -8.65
CA ASN A 15 14.99 -9.87 -9.24
C ASN A 15 14.63 -8.42 -8.80
N PRO A 16 14.87 -8.06 -7.52
CA PRO A 16 14.57 -6.73 -7.03
C PRO A 16 15.53 -5.67 -7.61
N ARG A 17 14.99 -4.49 -7.94
CA ARG A 17 15.80 -3.34 -8.37
C ARG A 17 16.34 -2.55 -7.18
N ALA A 18 17.57 -2.04 -7.31
CA ALA A 18 18.18 -1.17 -6.30
C ALA A 18 17.35 0.09 -6.05
N LEU A 19 17.32 0.56 -4.80
CA LEU A 19 16.49 1.70 -4.38
C LEU A 19 16.80 2.98 -5.19
N PRO A 20 15.77 3.74 -5.62
CA PRO A 20 14.35 3.58 -5.26
C PRO A 20 13.61 2.49 -6.06
N GLY A 21 14.23 1.86 -7.07
CA GLY A 21 13.68 0.69 -7.77
C GLY A 21 12.39 0.95 -8.56
N ILE A 22 12.09 2.21 -8.84
CA ILE A 22 10.84 2.67 -9.44
C ILE A 22 10.83 2.41 -10.96
N GLN A 23 9.65 2.06 -11.47
CA GLN A 23 9.37 1.77 -12.88
C GLN A 23 8.09 2.50 -13.30
N PRO A 24 7.91 2.82 -14.59
CA PRO A 24 6.63 3.31 -15.09
C PRO A 24 5.51 2.29 -14.84
N ALA A 25 4.35 2.78 -14.42
CA ALA A 25 3.08 2.04 -14.42
C ALA A 25 2.11 2.72 -15.40
N THR A 26 0.96 2.09 -15.62
CA THR A 26 -0.19 2.71 -16.30
C THR A 26 -1.35 2.80 -15.31
N MET A 27 -2.34 3.67 -15.59
CA MET A 27 -3.53 3.78 -14.73
C MET A 27 -4.34 2.47 -14.71
N GLU A 28 -4.35 1.73 -15.82
CA GLU A 28 -4.99 0.43 -15.93
C GLU A 28 -4.34 -0.64 -15.03
N ASN A 29 -3.05 -0.49 -14.72
CA ASN A 29 -2.28 -1.39 -13.86
C ASN A 29 -2.00 -0.79 -12.47
N TRP A 30 -2.80 0.19 -12.04
CA TRP A 30 -2.64 0.81 -10.72
C TRP A 30 -3.25 -0.06 -9.61
N LEU A 31 -4.56 -0.34 -9.70
CA LEU A 31 -5.33 -1.07 -8.70
C LEU A 31 -5.46 -2.54 -9.10
N HIS A 32 -5.22 -3.42 -8.15
CA HIS A 32 -5.13 -4.87 -8.34
C HIS A 32 -6.31 -5.54 -7.66
N GLN A 33 -6.90 -6.48 -8.39
CA GLN A 33 -7.95 -7.33 -7.92
C GLN A 33 -7.54 -8.78 -8.18
N ASP A 34 -7.36 -9.56 -7.13
CA ASP A 34 -6.85 -10.94 -7.22
C ASP A 34 -7.78 -11.96 -6.58
N GLU A 35 -7.40 -13.25 -6.63
CA GLU A 35 -8.20 -14.35 -6.10
C GLU A 35 -8.40 -14.30 -4.58
N ALA A 36 -7.62 -13.51 -3.85
CA ALA A 36 -7.77 -13.32 -2.41
C ALA A 36 -8.70 -12.16 -2.05
N PHE A 37 -9.34 -11.51 -3.04
CA PHE A 37 -10.17 -10.32 -2.85
C PHE A 37 -11.18 -10.46 -1.70
N ALA A 38 -12.07 -11.44 -1.75
CA ALA A 38 -13.15 -11.57 -0.76
C ALA A 38 -12.60 -11.74 0.67
N ASP A 39 -11.56 -12.56 0.83
CA ASP A 39 -10.94 -12.83 2.13
C ASP A 39 -10.17 -11.61 2.65
N GLN A 40 -9.41 -10.93 1.78
CA GLN A 40 -8.72 -9.69 2.14
C GLN A 40 -9.73 -8.60 2.51
N MET A 41 -10.77 -8.37 1.71
CA MET A 41 -11.77 -7.34 1.99
C MET A 41 -12.47 -7.59 3.33
N ARG A 42 -12.86 -8.84 3.62
CA ARG A 42 -13.40 -9.20 4.94
C ARG A 42 -12.41 -8.88 6.07
N ARG A 43 -11.14 -9.24 5.91
CA ARG A 43 -10.10 -8.94 6.90
C ARG A 43 -9.88 -7.44 7.09
N ARG A 44 -9.93 -6.64 6.02
CA ARG A 44 -9.85 -5.16 6.08
C ARG A 44 -10.99 -4.59 6.90
N GLU A 45 -12.21 -5.07 6.69
CA GLU A 45 -13.39 -4.61 7.42
C GLU A 45 -13.34 -4.98 8.91
N GLU A 46 -12.90 -6.21 9.23
CA GLU A 46 -12.64 -6.64 10.61
C GLU A 46 -11.65 -5.70 11.30
N ILE A 47 -10.46 -5.51 10.70
CA ILE A 47 -9.41 -4.65 11.25
C ILE A 47 -9.91 -3.20 11.40
N LEU A 48 -10.59 -2.65 10.40
CA LEU A 48 -11.13 -1.29 10.47
C LEU A 48 -12.13 -1.13 11.62
N SER A 49 -12.93 -2.16 11.91
CA SER A 49 -13.92 -2.13 12.99
C SER A 49 -13.30 -2.31 14.38
N GLU A 50 -12.31 -3.18 14.52
CA GLU A 50 -11.68 -3.50 15.80
C GLU A 50 -10.51 -2.56 16.16
N ARG A 51 -9.78 -2.08 15.16
CA ARG A 51 -8.47 -1.42 15.30
C ARG A 51 -8.38 -0.13 14.49
N ARG A 52 -9.51 0.59 14.37
CA ARG A 52 -9.65 1.80 13.57
C ARG A 52 -8.48 2.79 13.71
N ASP A 53 -8.14 3.15 14.94
CA ASP A 53 -7.13 4.19 15.22
C ASP A 53 -5.70 3.74 14.91
N ASP A 54 -5.48 2.43 14.75
CA ASP A 54 -4.19 1.88 14.32
C ASP A 54 -3.99 1.92 12.80
N VAL A 55 -5.10 1.95 12.04
CA VAL A 55 -5.08 1.79 10.57
C VAL A 55 -5.57 3.00 9.81
N LEU A 56 -6.39 3.86 10.40
CA LEU A 56 -6.95 5.03 9.74
C LEU A 56 -6.55 6.31 10.48
N ALA A 57 -5.90 7.22 9.75
CA ALA A 57 -5.64 8.57 10.22
C ALA A 57 -5.85 9.56 9.06
N LEU A 58 -6.49 10.70 9.32
CA LEU A 58 -6.73 11.72 8.31
C LEU A 58 -6.62 13.11 8.93
N ASP A 59 -5.63 13.88 8.48
CA ASP A 59 -5.53 15.30 8.80
C ASP A 59 -6.71 16.05 8.13
N PRO A 60 -7.38 16.99 8.82
CA PRO A 60 -8.48 17.74 8.21
C PRO A 60 -8.08 18.44 6.90
N GLY A 61 -6.83 18.90 6.79
CA GLY A 61 -6.28 19.51 5.57
C GLY A 61 -6.09 18.53 4.40
N ALA A 62 -6.11 17.22 4.67
CA ALA A 62 -6.03 16.16 3.66
C ALA A 62 -7.39 15.61 3.22
N LYS A 63 -8.51 15.99 3.86
CA LYS A 63 -9.86 15.53 3.45
C LYS A 63 -10.14 15.75 1.95
N PRO A 64 -9.82 16.92 1.33
CA PRO A 64 -10.02 17.09 -0.10
C PRO A 64 -9.26 16.08 -0.96
N ALA A 65 -8.03 15.73 -0.58
CA ALA A 65 -7.21 14.75 -1.30
C ALA A 65 -7.76 13.32 -1.12
N ALA A 66 -8.29 13.00 0.07
CA ALA A 66 -8.93 11.71 0.31
C ALA A 66 -10.23 11.54 -0.50
N VAL A 67 -11.05 12.60 -0.60
CA VAL A 67 -12.25 12.58 -1.45
C VAL A 67 -11.87 12.44 -2.92
N GLU A 68 -10.87 13.19 -3.39
CA GLU A 68 -10.39 13.06 -4.76
C GLU A 68 -9.85 11.65 -5.07
N LEU A 69 -9.12 11.04 -4.14
CA LEU A 69 -8.68 9.65 -4.25
C LEU A 69 -9.87 8.69 -4.35
N LEU A 70 -10.89 8.84 -3.50
CA LEU A 70 -12.11 8.04 -3.58
C LEU A 70 -12.78 8.19 -4.96
N ASP A 71 -12.95 9.40 -5.46
CA ASP A 71 -13.56 9.64 -6.78
C ASP A 71 -12.73 9.01 -7.90
N LEU A 72 -11.39 9.06 -7.82
CA LEU A 72 -10.51 8.44 -8.81
C LEU A 72 -10.59 6.91 -8.78
N VAL A 73 -10.65 6.31 -7.59
CA VAL A 73 -10.84 4.85 -7.42
C VAL A 73 -12.21 4.41 -7.95
N LEU A 74 -13.27 5.15 -7.64
CA LEU A 74 -14.61 4.87 -8.17
C LEU A 74 -14.63 4.96 -9.70
N MET A 75 -14.04 5.99 -10.29
CA MET A 75 -13.95 6.13 -11.75
C MET A 75 -13.20 4.95 -12.40
N GLN A 76 -12.12 4.49 -11.79
CA GLN A 76 -11.26 3.44 -12.34
C GLN A 76 -11.86 2.04 -12.19
N THR A 77 -12.45 1.74 -11.03
CA THR A 77 -12.83 0.36 -10.65
C THR A 77 -14.34 0.14 -10.66
N TYR A 78 -15.12 1.19 -10.42
CA TYR A 78 -16.57 1.13 -10.28
C TYR A 78 -17.26 2.23 -11.12
N PRO A 79 -17.02 2.32 -12.44
CA PRO A 79 -17.46 3.44 -13.28
C PRO A 79 -18.99 3.59 -13.36
N THR A 80 -19.73 2.55 -13.01
CA THR A 80 -21.21 2.53 -12.98
C THR A 80 -21.78 2.76 -11.58
N ALA A 81 -20.94 3.00 -10.57
CA ALA A 81 -21.40 3.22 -9.21
C ALA A 81 -22.22 4.51 -9.08
N GLY A 82 -23.32 4.41 -8.34
CA GLY A 82 -24.16 5.55 -7.95
C GLY A 82 -23.87 5.96 -6.51
N ALA A 83 -24.88 5.81 -5.64
CA ALA A 83 -24.70 5.94 -4.19
C ALA A 83 -24.01 4.72 -3.57
N GLU A 84 -23.97 3.61 -4.28
CA GLU A 84 -23.31 2.38 -3.88
C GLU A 84 -22.45 1.84 -5.02
N ALA A 85 -21.44 1.04 -4.67
CA ALA A 85 -20.64 0.26 -5.60
C ALA A 85 -20.74 -1.23 -5.26
N ALA A 86 -21.03 -2.04 -6.27
CA ALA A 86 -21.07 -3.50 -6.14
C ALA A 86 -19.67 -4.07 -6.32
N ARG A 87 -19.15 -4.72 -5.28
CA ARG A 87 -17.85 -5.39 -5.33
C ARG A 87 -17.92 -6.71 -6.12
N PRO A 88 -16.77 -7.19 -6.61
CA PRO A 88 -16.64 -8.49 -7.28
C PRO A 88 -17.10 -9.70 -6.45
N ASP A 89 -17.07 -9.60 -5.12
CA ASP A 89 -17.54 -10.65 -4.20
C ASP A 89 -19.06 -10.57 -3.92
N GLY A 90 -19.78 -9.70 -4.63
CA GLY A 90 -21.23 -9.53 -4.52
C GLY A 90 -21.68 -8.61 -3.38
N ILE A 91 -20.75 -8.03 -2.61
CA ILE A 91 -21.09 -7.11 -1.52
C ILE A 91 -21.29 -5.69 -2.08
N SER A 92 -22.42 -5.06 -1.73
CA SER A 92 -22.67 -3.66 -2.04
C SER A 92 -22.11 -2.76 -0.94
N VAL A 93 -21.38 -1.72 -1.32
CA VAL A 93 -20.76 -0.76 -0.40
C VAL A 93 -21.34 0.62 -0.66
N ALA A 94 -21.95 1.22 0.37
CA ALA A 94 -22.38 2.61 0.33
C ALA A 94 -21.20 3.56 0.23
N ILE A 95 -21.30 4.54 -0.66
CA ILE A 95 -20.26 5.53 -0.92
C ILE A 95 -20.49 6.73 0.00
N ASP A 96 -19.59 6.90 0.97
CA ASP A 96 -19.61 8.00 1.93
C ASP A 96 -18.41 8.92 1.70
N ARG A 97 -18.64 10.05 1.04
CA ARG A 97 -17.61 11.06 0.77
C ARG A 97 -17.22 11.88 2.00
N ASP A 98 -17.99 11.81 3.09
CA ASP A 98 -17.58 12.37 4.36
C ASP A 98 -16.59 11.47 5.11
N ARG A 99 -16.58 10.18 4.78
CA ARG A 99 -15.65 9.16 5.30
C ARG A 99 -14.85 8.49 4.18
N PRO A 100 -14.09 9.26 3.37
CA PRO A 100 -13.54 8.74 2.12
C PRO A 100 -12.57 7.57 2.31
N LEU A 101 -11.75 7.59 3.37
CA LEU A 101 -10.81 6.51 3.67
C LEU A 101 -11.51 5.24 4.18
N ASP A 102 -12.64 5.37 4.88
CA ASP A 102 -13.48 4.22 5.25
C ASP A 102 -14.08 3.55 4.03
N THR A 103 -14.62 4.35 3.11
CA THR A 103 -15.20 3.83 1.88
C THR A 103 -14.12 3.16 1.03
N LEU A 104 -12.94 3.78 0.88
CA LEU A 104 -11.80 3.15 0.19
C LEU A 104 -11.41 1.80 0.82
N CYS A 105 -11.32 1.73 2.15
CA CYS A 105 -11.03 0.49 2.88
C CYS A 105 -11.96 -0.66 2.50
N ARG A 106 -13.22 -0.33 2.21
CA ARG A 106 -14.29 -1.28 1.90
C ARG A 106 -14.41 -1.58 0.41
N LEU A 107 -13.78 -0.81 -0.48
CA LEU A 107 -13.92 -0.95 -1.92
C LEU A 107 -12.79 -1.71 -2.60
N VAL A 108 -11.54 -1.58 -2.12
CA VAL A 108 -10.36 -2.11 -2.82
C VAL A 108 -9.35 -2.74 -1.86
N GLN A 109 -8.48 -3.60 -2.39
CA GLN A 109 -7.49 -4.37 -1.62
C GLN A 109 -6.32 -3.51 -1.15
N GLU A 110 -6.04 -2.40 -1.81
CA GLU A 110 -4.92 -1.52 -1.49
C GLU A 110 -5.08 -0.80 -0.17
N ASP A 111 -3.98 -0.72 0.57
CA ASP A 111 -3.76 0.35 1.52
C ASP A 111 -3.38 1.63 0.79
N PHE A 112 -3.78 2.78 1.33
CA PHE A 112 -3.46 4.08 0.77
C PHE A 112 -2.80 4.97 1.81
N CYS A 113 -1.77 5.69 1.38
CA CYS A 113 -1.14 6.78 2.09
C CYS A 113 -1.20 8.04 1.22
N ILE A 114 -1.61 9.16 1.79
CA ILE A 114 -1.74 10.46 1.14
C ILE A 114 -0.62 11.35 1.65
N LEU A 115 0.24 11.77 0.72
CA LEU A 115 1.36 12.64 0.99
C LEU A 115 1.16 14.01 0.36
N GLN A 116 1.15 15.05 1.19
CA GLN A 116 1.02 16.43 0.74
C GLN A 116 2.35 17.15 0.93
N LYS A 117 2.70 18.01 -0.04
CA LYS A 117 3.90 18.84 0.04
C LYS A 117 3.68 19.96 1.07
N ARG A 118 4.54 20.03 2.09
CA ARG A 118 4.57 21.07 3.12
C ARG A 118 5.98 21.65 3.17
N GLY A 119 6.15 22.88 2.68
CA GLY A 119 7.47 23.45 2.43
C GLY A 119 8.25 22.63 1.39
N ASN A 120 9.40 22.11 1.80
CA ASN A 120 10.30 21.34 0.92
C ASN A 120 10.10 19.82 1.00
N GLU A 121 9.18 19.33 1.82
CA GLU A 121 9.03 17.90 2.10
C GLU A 121 7.61 17.41 1.82
N HIS A 122 7.48 16.13 1.49
CA HIS A 122 6.18 15.46 1.46
C HIS A 122 5.89 14.85 2.83
N VAL A 123 4.74 15.17 3.41
CA VAL A 123 4.31 14.72 4.74
C VAL A 123 3.15 13.73 4.61
N LEU A 124 3.18 12.64 5.39
CA LEU A 124 2.07 11.68 5.45
C LEU A 124 0.88 12.29 6.20
N THR A 125 -0.17 12.67 5.46
CA THR A 125 -1.30 13.47 5.98
C THR A 125 -2.63 12.72 6.00
N GLY A 126 -2.71 11.57 5.35
CA GLY A 126 -3.84 10.66 5.46
C GLY A 126 -3.39 9.23 5.17
N ALA A 127 -4.01 8.24 5.79
CA ALA A 127 -3.77 6.85 5.48
C ALA A 127 -4.94 5.95 5.88
N ILE A 128 -5.15 4.90 5.08
CA ILE A 128 -5.81 3.66 5.48
C ILE A 128 -4.82 2.51 5.25
N LEU A 129 -4.31 1.93 6.33
CA LEU A 129 -3.19 1.00 6.38
C LEU A 129 -3.61 -0.27 7.13
N CYS A 130 -4.44 -1.10 6.50
CA CYS A 130 -4.95 -2.31 7.12
C CYS A 130 -3.92 -3.43 7.15
N PHE A 131 -2.97 -3.46 6.21
CA PHE A 131 -1.97 -4.52 6.09
C PHE A 131 -0.55 -3.94 6.18
N PRO A 132 -0.12 -3.38 7.32
CA PRO A 132 1.25 -2.93 7.48
C PRO A 132 2.24 -4.10 7.53
N ALA A 133 3.37 -3.99 6.82
CA ALA A 133 4.53 -4.87 6.96
C ALA A 133 5.53 -4.32 7.99
N SER A 134 5.32 -4.60 9.27
CA SER A 134 6.25 -4.28 10.36
C SER A 134 6.52 -2.79 10.58
N TRP A 135 5.48 -1.96 10.48
CA TRP A 135 5.51 -0.57 10.95
C TRP A 135 4.13 -0.10 11.45
N ARG A 136 4.11 0.91 12.33
CA ARG A 136 2.87 1.49 12.88
C ARG A 136 2.54 2.82 12.21
N LEU A 137 1.27 3.02 11.84
CA LEU A 137 0.81 4.29 11.28
C LEU A 137 1.04 5.46 12.25
N SER A 138 0.76 5.26 13.54
CA SER A 138 0.96 6.27 14.58
C SER A 138 2.41 6.77 14.70
N GLU A 139 3.40 5.95 14.34
CA GLU A 139 4.80 6.35 14.34
C GLU A 139 5.20 7.17 13.11
N LYS A 140 4.40 7.13 12.03
CA LYS A 140 4.70 7.78 10.73
C LYS A 140 3.75 8.91 10.37
N PHE A 141 2.55 8.95 10.93
CA PHE A 141 1.54 9.95 10.61
C PHE A 141 2.02 11.36 10.96
N MET A 142 1.74 12.33 10.07
CA MET A 142 2.15 13.74 10.17
C MET A 142 3.66 13.97 10.22
N ARG A 143 4.46 13.00 9.77
CA ARG A 143 5.91 13.14 9.63
C ARG A 143 6.34 13.27 8.17
N PRO A 144 7.46 13.98 7.89
CA PRO A 144 8.07 14.04 6.56
C PRO A 144 8.52 12.68 6.03
N LEU A 145 8.56 12.54 4.71
CA LEU A 145 8.99 11.34 4.00
C LEU A 145 10.39 10.87 4.42
N ILE A 146 11.28 11.80 4.77
CA ILE A 146 12.63 11.50 5.25
C ILE A 146 12.55 10.82 6.62
N ASP A 147 11.84 11.42 7.56
CA ASP A 147 11.73 10.94 8.95
C ASP A 147 11.09 9.56 9.04
N ILE A 148 10.06 9.30 8.23
CA ILE A 148 9.33 8.03 8.27
C ILE A 148 10.15 6.82 7.77
N HIS A 149 11.31 7.07 7.16
CA HIS A 149 12.24 6.05 6.64
C HIS A 149 13.54 5.93 7.46
N VAL A 150 13.74 6.74 8.50
CA VAL A 150 14.94 6.68 9.37
C VAL A 150 15.28 5.26 9.87
N PRO A 151 14.31 4.39 10.24
CA PRO A 151 14.63 3.03 10.67
C PRO A 151 15.14 2.09 9.57
N VAL A 152 15.12 2.51 8.30
CA VAL A 152 15.52 1.67 7.15
C VAL A 152 16.99 1.93 6.83
N GLU A 153 17.87 1.00 7.21
CA GLU A 153 19.34 1.15 7.06
C GLU A 153 19.78 1.48 5.62
N SER A 154 19.12 0.90 4.62
CA SER A 154 19.42 1.16 3.20
C SER A 154 18.90 2.52 2.69
N TYR A 155 18.15 3.27 3.51
CA TYR A 155 17.59 4.57 3.16
C TYR A 155 18.49 5.70 3.67
N ASP A 156 19.64 5.87 3.01
CA ASP A 156 20.59 6.92 3.33
C ASP A 156 20.13 8.33 2.85
N ALA A 157 20.90 9.36 3.18
CA ALA A 157 20.61 10.74 2.77
C ALA A 157 20.58 10.93 1.23
N ASN A 158 21.29 10.10 0.47
CA ASN A 158 21.27 10.15 -1.00
C ASN A 158 19.98 9.52 -1.55
N VAL A 159 19.53 8.40 -1.00
CA VAL A 159 18.22 7.80 -1.28
C VAL A 159 17.12 8.79 -0.92
N ALA A 160 17.15 9.39 0.27
CA ALA A 160 16.18 10.39 0.71
C ALA A 160 16.04 11.55 -0.29
N LYS A 161 17.16 12.15 -0.72
CA LYS A 161 17.17 13.21 -1.74
C LYS A 161 16.60 12.75 -3.08
N ARG A 162 16.94 11.54 -3.54
CA ARG A 162 16.41 10.97 -4.80
C ARG A 162 14.91 10.74 -4.72
N VAL A 163 14.42 10.21 -3.61
CA VAL A 163 12.99 9.95 -3.40
C VAL A 163 12.21 11.27 -3.28
N GLN A 164 12.73 12.27 -2.56
CA GLN A 164 12.08 13.59 -2.51
C GLN A 164 11.98 14.22 -3.91
N ARG A 165 13.07 14.22 -4.70
CA ARG A 165 13.04 14.69 -6.10
C ARG A 165 12.09 13.90 -6.98
N LEU A 166 12.00 12.58 -6.77
CA LEU A 166 11.02 11.74 -7.45
C LEU A 166 9.61 12.23 -7.15
N PHE A 167 9.27 12.38 -5.87
CA PHE A 167 7.97 12.87 -5.44
C PHE A 167 7.65 14.25 -6.01
N ASP A 168 8.62 15.18 -6.04
CA ASP A 168 8.46 16.48 -6.68
C ASP A 168 8.13 16.37 -8.19
N GLY A 169 8.67 15.36 -8.87
CA GLY A 169 8.53 15.17 -10.31
C GLY A 169 7.31 14.37 -10.78
N ILE A 170 6.58 13.68 -9.89
CA ILE A 170 5.41 12.84 -10.28
C ILE A 170 4.33 13.71 -10.94
N GLN A 171 3.98 13.35 -12.17
CA GLN A 171 2.93 14.01 -12.95
C GLN A 171 1.60 13.23 -12.88
N PRO A 172 0.44 13.91 -12.91
CA PRO A 172 -0.85 13.24 -13.04
C PRO A 172 -0.91 12.33 -14.28
N GLY A 173 -1.59 11.18 -14.15
CA GLY A 173 -1.72 10.20 -15.23
C GLY A 173 -0.44 9.42 -15.58
N ARG A 174 0.67 9.65 -14.87
CA ARG A 174 1.94 8.93 -15.04
C ARG A 174 2.34 8.23 -13.74
N PRO A 175 1.61 7.18 -13.33
CA PRO A 175 1.93 6.47 -12.11
C PRO A 175 3.27 5.76 -12.25
N LEU A 176 3.89 5.55 -11.10
CA LEU A 176 5.18 4.92 -10.95
C LEU A 176 5.03 3.78 -9.94
N TRP A 177 5.70 2.65 -10.13
CA TRP A 177 5.58 1.54 -9.21
C TRP A 177 6.92 0.87 -8.90
N ARG A 178 6.94 0.15 -7.78
CA ARG A 178 8.01 -0.75 -7.36
C ARG A 178 7.41 -1.89 -6.56
N PHE A 179 8.25 -2.81 -6.09
CA PHE A 179 7.86 -3.75 -5.06
C PHE A 179 8.91 -3.88 -3.96
N ASN A 180 8.49 -4.41 -2.82
CA ASN A 180 9.37 -5.08 -1.86
C ASN A 180 9.04 -6.57 -1.84
N ALA A 181 9.96 -7.39 -1.37
CA ALA A 181 9.78 -8.84 -1.22
C ALA A 181 10.51 -9.26 0.05
N LEU A 182 9.75 -9.71 1.05
CA LEU A 182 10.23 -9.97 2.39
C LEU A 182 9.72 -11.33 2.86
N TRP A 183 10.59 -12.11 3.50
CA TRP A 183 10.27 -13.43 4.02
C TRP A 183 9.71 -13.35 5.45
N TYR A 184 8.60 -14.07 5.68
CA TYR A 184 7.83 -14.09 6.93
C TYR A 184 7.50 -15.51 7.36
N GLU A 185 7.45 -15.74 8.67
CA GLU A 185 6.96 -17.01 9.23
C GLU A 185 5.44 -17.08 9.34
N ASP A 186 4.83 -15.94 9.61
CA ASP A 186 3.39 -15.80 9.83
C ASP A 186 2.76 -15.13 8.59
N PRO A 187 1.71 -15.72 7.97
CA PRO A 187 1.05 -15.13 6.83
C PRO A 187 0.05 -14.02 7.20
N GLU A 188 -0.11 -13.68 8.48
CA GLU A 188 -1.03 -12.64 8.93
C GLU A 188 -0.80 -11.32 8.16
N LEU A 189 -1.88 -10.68 7.73
CA LEU A 189 -1.81 -9.46 6.93
C LEU A 189 -1.55 -8.21 7.79
N PHE A 190 -2.13 -8.18 9.00
CA PHE A 190 -1.97 -7.08 9.95
C PHE A 190 -0.78 -7.33 10.89
N GLN A 191 0.41 -6.85 10.52
CA GLN A 191 1.63 -7.00 11.32
C GLN A 191 2.25 -5.64 11.70
N PRO A 192 1.55 -4.77 12.44
CA PRO A 192 2.13 -3.51 12.91
C PRO A 192 3.22 -3.78 13.95
N ARG A 193 4.41 -3.19 13.76
CA ARG A 193 5.52 -3.25 14.72
C ARG A 193 6.07 -1.86 14.98
N SER A 194 6.56 -1.63 16.21
CA SER A 194 7.27 -0.40 16.52
C SER A 194 8.64 -0.39 15.84
N ALA A 195 9.12 0.78 15.45
CA ALA A 195 10.51 0.96 15.01
C ALA A 195 11.54 0.50 16.07
N SER A 196 11.16 0.48 17.35
CA SER A 196 11.99 -0.02 18.46
C SER A 196 12.00 -1.54 18.62
N GLU A 197 11.08 -2.24 17.96
CA GLU A 197 10.92 -3.70 18.02
C GLU A 197 10.86 -4.27 16.58
N PRO A 198 11.97 -4.15 15.82
CA PRO A 198 12.01 -4.59 14.44
C PRO A 198 11.74 -6.08 14.33
N ARG A 199 11.14 -6.49 13.21
CA ARG A 199 10.95 -7.91 12.91
C ARG A 199 12.31 -8.61 12.80
N GLU A 200 12.29 -9.91 13.07
CA GLU A 200 13.39 -10.79 12.67
C GLU A 200 13.52 -10.81 11.14
N ILE A 201 14.75 -10.69 10.64
CA ILE A 201 15.05 -10.82 9.22
C ILE A 201 15.30 -12.31 8.95
N ARG A 202 14.47 -12.89 8.08
CA ARG A 202 14.58 -14.28 7.64
C ARG A 202 14.88 -14.35 6.16
N ASP A 203 15.50 -15.44 5.73
CA ASP A 203 15.66 -15.80 4.33
C ASP A 203 14.61 -16.84 3.87
N ARG A 204 14.66 -17.20 2.59
CA ARG A 204 13.77 -18.20 1.97
C ARG A 204 13.84 -19.58 2.64
N ARG A 205 14.95 -19.95 3.24
CA ARG A 205 15.15 -21.27 3.86
C ARG A 205 14.55 -21.34 5.26
N GLN A 206 14.35 -20.18 5.90
CA GLN A 206 13.89 -20.06 7.28
C GLN A 206 12.42 -19.62 7.42
N ALA A 207 11.78 -19.23 6.32
CA ALA A 207 10.45 -18.64 6.33
C ALA A 207 9.44 -19.51 5.58
N SER A 208 8.24 -19.60 6.15
CA SER A 208 7.11 -20.31 5.54
C SER A 208 6.39 -19.53 4.43
N TYR A 209 6.57 -18.19 4.37
CA TYR A 209 5.83 -17.31 3.47
C TYR A 209 6.69 -16.21 2.84
N LEU A 210 6.37 -15.87 1.59
CA LEU A 210 6.81 -14.65 0.96
C LEU A 210 5.70 -13.61 1.08
N ARG A 211 6.02 -12.44 1.64
CA ARG A 211 5.17 -11.26 1.58
C ARG A 211 5.78 -10.23 0.64
N SER A 212 5.01 -9.76 -0.33
CA SER A 212 5.43 -8.74 -1.27
C SER A 212 4.38 -7.65 -1.38
N GLU A 213 4.84 -6.40 -1.34
CA GLU A 213 3.98 -5.24 -1.53
C GLU A 213 4.26 -4.62 -2.89
N ARG A 214 3.25 -4.58 -3.75
CA ARG A 214 3.28 -3.77 -4.96
C ARG A 214 2.89 -2.35 -4.61
N GLN A 215 3.85 -1.46 -4.79
CA GLN A 215 3.80 -0.08 -4.30
C GLN A 215 3.68 0.87 -5.48
N THR A 216 2.59 1.62 -5.57
CA THR A 216 2.36 2.60 -6.64
C THR A 216 2.31 4.02 -6.10
N LEU A 217 2.99 4.93 -6.78
CA LEU A 217 2.98 6.36 -6.55
C LEU A 217 2.25 7.04 -7.71
N LEU A 218 1.24 7.85 -7.42
CA LEU A 218 0.58 8.70 -8.41
C LEU A 218 0.28 10.09 -7.85
N ARG A 219 0.15 11.07 -8.74
CA ARG A 219 -0.26 12.43 -8.40
C ARG A 219 -1.76 12.59 -8.65
N LEU A 220 -2.49 13.06 -7.65
CA LEU A 220 -3.87 13.49 -7.81
C LEU A 220 -3.95 14.82 -8.59
N PRO A 221 -4.74 14.92 -9.66
CA PRO A 221 -4.72 16.06 -10.58
C PRO A 221 -5.24 17.39 -10.00
N LYS A 222 -6.14 17.37 -9.02
CA LYS A 222 -6.77 18.58 -8.44
C LYS A 222 -6.01 19.05 -7.21
N THR A 223 -5.79 18.18 -6.23
CA THR A 223 -5.14 18.54 -4.95
C THR A 223 -3.62 18.51 -5.01
N ASN A 224 -3.05 17.95 -6.07
CA ASN A 224 -1.62 17.68 -6.18
C ASN A 224 -1.05 16.81 -5.06
N ALA A 225 -1.86 16.09 -4.28
CA ALA A 225 -1.32 15.13 -3.32
C ALA A 225 -0.69 13.93 -4.07
N VAL A 226 0.37 13.36 -3.51
CA VAL A 226 0.90 12.07 -3.97
C VAL A 226 0.22 10.97 -3.18
N VAL A 227 -0.38 10.02 -3.89
CA VAL A 227 -0.93 8.80 -3.31
C VAL A 227 0.09 7.69 -3.45
N PHE A 228 0.40 7.06 -2.32
CA PHE A 228 1.14 5.83 -2.22
C PHE A 228 0.15 4.69 -1.94
N SER A 229 -0.15 3.88 -2.95
CA SER A 229 -1.00 2.70 -2.82
C SER A 229 -0.16 1.43 -2.67
N ILE A 230 -0.64 0.49 -1.86
CA ILE A 230 0.09 -0.70 -1.46
C ILE A 230 -0.83 -1.92 -1.61
N HIS A 231 -0.61 -2.72 -2.65
CA HIS A 231 -1.28 -4.02 -2.76
C HIS A 231 -0.41 -5.10 -2.13
N THR A 232 -0.97 -5.88 -1.21
CA THR A 232 -0.23 -6.90 -0.45
C THR A 232 -0.50 -8.29 -0.99
N TYR A 233 0.56 -8.96 -1.42
CA TYR A 233 0.58 -10.38 -1.74
C TYR A 233 1.25 -11.17 -0.61
N VAL A 234 0.65 -12.29 -0.23
CA VAL A 234 1.26 -13.30 0.65
C VAL A 234 1.15 -14.65 -0.04
N LEU A 235 2.28 -15.30 -0.27
CA LEU A 235 2.36 -16.61 -0.92
C LEU A 235 3.06 -17.60 0.02
N ALA A 236 2.65 -18.86 -0.04
CA ALA A 236 3.41 -19.93 0.58
C ALA A 236 4.80 -20.03 -0.09
N ALA A 237 5.87 -20.18 0.70
CA ALA A 237 7.24 -20.19 0.19
C ALA A 237 7.50 -21.28 -0.86
N ASN A 238 6.77 -22.40 -0.77
CA ASN A 238 6.83 -23.51 -1.73
C ASN A 238 6.11 -23.24 -3.06
N ALA A 239 5.25 -22.22 -3.13
CA ALA A 239 4.55 -21.80 -4.34
C ALA A 239 5.40 -20.86 -5.21
N ILE A 240 6.45 -20.26 -4.64
CA ILE A 240 7.42 -19.45 -5.38
C ILE A 240 8.33 -20.43 -6.14
N PRO A 241 8.45 -20.32 -7.49
CA PRO A 241 9.42 -21.09 -8.25
C PRO A 241 10.81 -20.94 -7.63
N LYS A 242 11.63 -22.00 -7.67
CA LYS A 242 13.06 -21.82 -7.42
C LYS A 242 13.63 -21.26 -8.71
N THR A 243 14.16 -20.04 -8.76
CA THR A 243 15.17 -19.75 -9.78
C THR A 243 16.34 -20.69 -9.55
N GLU A 244 16.38 -21.78 -10.30
CA GLU A 244 17.64 -22.48 -10.55
C GLU A 244 18.51 -21.49 -11.30
N ASN A 245 19.59 -21.06 -10.66
CA ASN A 245 20.62 -20.26 -11.30
C ASN A 245 21.12 -21.09 -12.50
N PRO A 246 20.95 -20.65 -13.76
CA PRO A 246 21.63 -21.32 -14.85
C PRO A 246 23.13 -21.11 -14.60
N ALA A 247 23.83 -22.21 -14.34
CA ALA A 247 25.27 -22.25 -14.14
C ALA A 247 26.03 -21.58 -15.30
#